data_AF-A0A0L1MEZ0-F1
#
_entry.id   AF-A0A0L1MEZ0-F1
#
_cell.length_a   1.000
_cell.length_b   1.000
_cell.length_c   1.000
_cell.angle_alpha   90.00
_cell.angle_beta   90.00
_cell.angle_gamma   90.00
#
_symmetry.space_group_name_H-M   'P 1'
#
loop_
_entity.id
_entity.type
_entity.pdbx_description
1 polymer ?
#
loop_
_entity_poly.entity_id
_entity_poly.type
_entity_poly.pdbx_seq_one_letter_code
_entity_poly.pdbx_strand_id
1 'polypeptide(L)'
;MAEVMKVVDVELKLLKSNPPQLHISAIGLVGSAGWTNPRLEPRVYIQFPPDGIQDFDFVADPPQGTVIQVVLPIDASKLWKEPPLDKLKGVRVHSASNSIEAHLKSSKSLACG
;
A
#
# COMPACT_ATOMS: atom_id res chain seq x y z
N MET A 1 1.21 -12.03 10.96
CA MET A 1 0.99 -10.72 10.34
C MET A 1 0.23 -9.80 11.29
N ALA A 2 0.62 -8.53 11.31
CA ALA A 2 0.00 -7.43 12.03
C ALA A 2 0.01 -6.18 11.13
N GLU A 3 -0.87 -5.24 11.39
CA GLU A 3 -0.91 -3.97 10.67
C GLU A 3 0.32 -3.12 11.01
N VAL A 4 0.83 -2.42 10.01
CA VAL A 4 1.90 -1.44 10.19
C VAL A 4 1.38 -0.29 11.05
N MET A 5 2.22 0.26 11.92
CA MET A 5 1.81 1.25 12.92
C MET A 5 1.21 2.50 12.26
N LYS A 6 1.85 3.03 11.22
CA LYS A 6 1.38 4.22 10.50
C LYS A 6 1.79 4.15 9.04
N VAL A 7 0.92 4.53 8.12
CA VAL A 7 1.28 4.80 6.72
C VAL A 7 1.64 6.27 6.53
N VAL A 8 2.74 6.52 5.82
CA VAL A 8 3.31 7.86 5.56
C VAL A 8 3.00 8.30 4.14
N ASP A 9 3.21 7.41 3.17
CA ASP A 9 3.07 7.74 1.76
C ASP A 9 2.55 6.54 0.96
N VAL A 10 1.79 6.81 -0.10
CA VAL A 10 1.26 5.78 -1.00
C VAL A 10 1.35 6.31 -2.42
N GLU A 11 2.09 5.59 -3.27
CA GLU A 11 2.25 5.90 -4.68
C GLU A 11 1.59 4.84 -5.56
N LEU A 12 0.89 5.31 -6.60
CA LEU A 12 0.29 4.47 -7.63
C LEU A 12 0.94 4.74 -8.97
N LYS A 13 1.46 3.68 -9.57
CA LYS A 13 2.10 3.73 -10.89
C LYS A 13 1.47 2.72 -11.82
N LEU A 14 0.71 3.23 -12.80
CA LEU A 14 0.20 2.41 -13.89
C LEU A 14 1.36 2.06 -14.84
N LEU A 15 1.69 0.79 -14.91
CA LEU A 15 2.66 0.24 -15.83
C LEU A 15 1.98 -0.05 -17.17
N LYS A 16 2.54 0.54 -18.24
CA LYS A 16 2.12 0.30 -19.62
C LYS A 16 2.67 -1.06 -20.08
N SER A 17 2.06 -2.13 -19.59
CA SER A 17 2.33 -3.51 -19.97
C SER A 17 1.10 -4.09 -20.68
N ASN A 18 1.26 -5.23 -21.37
CA ASN A 18 0.15 -5.97 -21.95
C ASN A 18 0.10 -7.38 -21.33
N PRO A 19 -0.80 -7.65 -20.37
CA PRO A 19 -1.88 -6.78 -19.86
C PRO A 19 -1.38 -5.64 -18.95
N PRO A 20 -2.18 -4.55 -18.76
CA PRO A 20 -1.80 -3.43 -17.90
C PRO A 20 -1.63 -3.88 -16.46
N GLN A 21 -0.64 -3.30 -15.77
CA GLN A 21 -0.34 -3.63 -14.39
C GLN A 21 -0.34 -2.36 -13.55
N LEU A 22 -0.94 -2.40 -12.37
CA LEU A 22 -0.85 -1.32 -11.41
C LEU A 22 0.17 -1.68 -10.33
N HIS A 23 1.23 -0.89 -10.26
CA HIS A 23 2.20 -0.98 -9.18
C HIS A 23 1.79 -0.03 -8.06
N ILE A 24 1.58 -0.60 -6.88
CA ILE A 24 1.18 0.11 -5.68
C ILE A 24 2.38 0.05 -4.73
N SER A 25 2.90 1.20 -4.34
CA SER A 25 3.99 1.31 -3.38
C SER A 25 3.47 2.06 -2.15
N ALA A 26 3.75 1.56 -0.96
CA ALA A 26 3.40 2.24 0.29
C ALA A 26 4.59 2.28 1.23
N ILE A 27 4.78 3.42 1.88
CA ILE A 27 5.80 3.65 2.89
C ILE A 27 5.09 3.86 4.22
N GLY A 28 5.51 3.12 5.23
CA GLY A 28 4.98 3.19 6.58
C GLY A 28 6.07 3.26 7.63
N LEU A 29 5.64 3.32 8.88
CA LEU A 29 6.49 3.32 10.06
C LEU A 29 6.03 2.18 10.97
N VAL A 30 6.99 1.50 11.60
CA VAL A 30 6.77 0.48 12.63
C VAL A 30 7.40 0.95 13.94
N GLY A 31 6.80 0.57 15.07
CA GLY A 31 7.26 0.98 16.41
C GLY A 31 8.34 0.10 17.03
N SER A 32 8.85 -0.91 16.32
CA SER A 32 9.92 -1.77 16.80
C SER A 32 10.83 -2.25 15.66
N ALA A 33 12.04 -2.68 16.01
CA ALA A 33 12.94 -3.34 15.08
C ALA A 33 12.55 -4.81 14.83
N GLY A 34 12.81 -5.31 13.62
CA GLY A 34 12.65 -6.73 13.27
C GLY A 34 11.34 -7.11 12.56
N TRP A 35 10.55 -6.13 12.13
CA TRP A 35 9.42 -6.39 11.24
C TRP A 35 9.93 -6.90 9.89
N THR A 36 9.26 -7.91 9.33
CA THR A 36 9.65 -8.56 8.07
C THR A 36 8.46 -8.81 7.17
N ASN A 37 8.71 -9.15 5.91
CA ASN A 37 7.67 -9.46 4.91
C ASN A 37 6.55 -8.40 4.79
N PRO A 38 6.88 -7.10 4.64
CA PRO A 38 5.89 -6.07 4.41
C PRO A 38 5.15 -6.33 3.09
N ARG A 39 3.82 -6.28 3.14
CA ARG A 39 2.95 -6.54 1.99
C ARG A 39 1.66 -5.76 2.09
N LEU A 40 1.14 -5.41 0.92
CA LEU A 40 -0.19 -4.82 0.78
C LEU A 40 -1.18 -5.92 0.40
N GLU A 41 -2.16 -6.12 1.28
CA GLU A 41 -3.19 -7.12 1.09
C GLU A 41 -4.48 -6.45 0.61
N PRO A 42 -4.96 -6.75 -0.62
CA PRO A 42 -6.20 -6.18 -1.12
C PRO A 42 -7.39 -6.71 -0.32
N ARG A 43 -8.29 -5.81 0.09
CA ARG A 43 -9.58 -6.23 0.63
C ARG A 43 -10.45 -6.75 -0.51
N VAL A 44 -10.82 -8.03 -0.43
CA VAL A 44 -11.69 -8.67 -1.42
C VAL A 44 -13.13 -8.30 -1.09
N TYR A 45 -13.74 -7.52 -1.97
CA TYR A 45 -15.16 -7.19 -1.90
C TYR A 45 -15.96 -8.09 -2.85
N ILE A 46 -17.15 -8.52 -2.41
CA ILE A 46 -18.10 -9.24 -3.27
C ILE A 46 -18.51 -8.36 -4.46
N GLN A 47 -18.63 -7.06 -4.23
CA GLN A 47 -18.94 -6.06 -5.24
C GLN A 47 -17.92 -4.92 -5.15
N PHE A 48 -17.36 -4.54 -6.30
CA PHE A 48 -16.37 -3.46 -6.35
C PHE A 48 -16.96 -2.16 -5.77
N PRO A 49 -16.21 -1.41 -4.94
CA PRO A 49 -16.74 -0.23 -4.27
C PRO A 49 -17.31 0.79 -5.27
N PRO A 50 -18.50 1.35 -5.02
CA PRO A 50 -19.14 2.30 -5.95
C PRO A 50 -18.33 3.60 -6.10
N ASP A 51 -17.55 3.95 -5.07
CA ASP A 51 -16.65 5.10 -5.08
C ASP A 51 -15.47 4.93 -6.04
N GLY A 52 -15.13 3.69 -6.38
CA GLY A 52 -14.01 3.34 -7.26
C GLY A 52 -12.66 3.25 -6.55
N ILE A 53 -12.64 3.24 -5.21
CA ILE A 53 -11.42 3.16 -4.40
C ILE A 53 -11.27 1.75 -3.86
N GLN A 54 -10.16 1.09 -4.15
CA GLN A 54 -9.86 -0.24 -3.61
C GLN A 54 -9.11 -0.13 -2.29
N ASP A 55 -9.62 -0.74 -1.23
CA ASP A 55 -8.90 -0.81 0.05
C ASP A 55 -7.82 -1.88 0.06
N PHE A 56 -6.70 -1.54 0.69
CA PHE A 56 -5.56 -2.40 0.95
C PHE A 56 -5.17 -2.28 2.41
N ASP A 57 -4.79 -3.40 3.02
CA ASP A 57 -4.25 -3.42 4.38
C ASP A 57 -2.72 -3.49 4.29
N PHE A 58 -2.04 -2.54 4.94
CA PHE A 58 -0.60 -2.58 5.09
C PHE A 58 -0.24 -3.45 6.28
N VAL A 59 0.16 -4.68 5.97
CA VAL A 59 0.55 -5.68 6.97
C VAL A 59 2.01 -6.08 6.82
N ALA A 60 2.61 -6.45 7.94
CA ALA A 60 3.93 -7.03 8.00
C ALA A 60 3.98 -8.12 9.08
N ASP A 61 4.98 -8.98 9.04
CA ASP A 61 5.18 -10.01 10.05
C ASP A 61 5.96 -9.42 11.23
N PRO A 62 5.34 -9.38 12.44
CA PRO A 62 5.98 -8.81 13.60
C PRO A 62 7.16 -9.69 14.05
N PRO A 63 8.21 -9.08 14.61
CA PRO A 63 9.32 -9.82 15.17
C PRO A 63 8.89 -10.70 16.35
N GLN A 64 9.58 -11.81 16.55
CA GLN A 64 9.39 -12.68 17.71
C GLN A 64 10.48 -12.42 18.77
N GLY A 65 10.09 -12.38 20.05
CA GLY A 65 11.01 -12.19 21.18
C GLY A 65 11.21 -10.73 21.59
N THR A 66 12.25 -10.48 22.38
CA THR A 66 12.58 -9.13 22.87
C THR A 66 13.08 -8.28 21.71
N VAL A 67 12.36 -7.21 21.42
CA VAL A 67 12.64 -6.30 20.31
C VAL A 67 12.94 -4.91 20.82
N ILE A 68 13.78 -4.20 20.08
CA ILE A 68 14.09 -2.81 20.36
C ILE A 68 12.88 -1.97 19.95
N GLN A 69 12.32 -1.21 20.88
CA GLN A 69 11.26 -0.24 20.58
C GLN A 69 11.89 0.99 19.93
N VAL A 70 11.82 1.04 18.60
CA VAL A 70 12.37 2.11 17.78
C VAL A 70 11.47 2.31 16.56
N VAL A 71 11.22 3.57 16.21
CA VAL A 71 10.45 3.89 15.01
C VAL A 71 11.32 3.73 13.79
N LEU A 72 10.97 2.79 12.91
CA LEU A 72 11.70 2.54 11.66
C LEU A 72 10.75 2.62 10.46
N PRO A 73 11.25 3.10 9.30
CA PRO A 73 10.50 3.05 8.06
C PRO A 73 10.40 1.61 7.54
N ILE A 74 9.27 1.29 6.92
CA ILE A 74 9.04 0.03 6.22
C ILE A 74 8.33 0.32 4.90
N ASP A 75 8.77 -0.30 3.82
CA ASP A 75 8.16 -0.18 2.50
C ASP A 75 7.53 -1.50 2.06
N ALA A 76 6.39 -1.41 1.41
CA ALA A 76 5.74 -2.52 0.74
C ALA A 76 5.39 -2.14 -0.68
N SER A 77 5.48 -3.10 -1.59
CA SER A 77 4.96 -2.95 -2.94
C SER A 77 4.08 -4.12 -3.33
N LYS A 78 3.07 -3.84 -4.16
CA LYS A 78 2.17 -4.83 -4.72
C LYS A 78 1.97 -4.57 -6.19
N LEU A 79 2.17 -5.61 -6.98
CA LEU A 79 1.88 -5.60 -8.40
C LEU A 79 0.50 -6.21 -8.64
N TRP A 80 -0.47 -5.37 -8.98
CA TRP A 80 -1.80 -5.82 -9.37
C TRP A 80 -1.84 -6.01 -10.88
N LYS A 81 -1.93 -7.27 -11.32
CA LYS A 81 -2.14 -7.64 -12.72
C LYS A 81 -3.61 -7.48 -13.09
N GLU A 82 -3.89 -6.84 -14.22
CA GLU A 82 -5.26 -6.66 -14.73
C GLU A 82 -6.23 -5.97 -13.75
N PRO A 83 -5.87 -4.77 -13.23
CA PRO A 83 -6.79 -3.99 -12.41
C PRO A 83 -7.97 -3.48 -13.25
N PRO A 84 -9.18 -3.37 -12.68
CA PRO A 84 -10.35 -2.86 -13.40
C PRO A 84 -10.29 -1.34 -13.57
N LEU A 85 -9.43 -0.86 -14.48
CA LEU A 85 -9.16 0.57 -14.70
C LEU A 85 -10.41 1.39 -15.07
N ASP A 86 -11.43 0.75 -15.64
CA ASP A 86 -12.72 1.40 -15.95
C ASP A 86 -13.49 1.86 -14.70
N LYS A 87 -13.26 1.21 -13.56
CA LYS A 87 -13.95 1.47 -12.28
C LYS A 87 -13.00 1.97 -11.20
N LEU A 88 -11.71 1.63 -11.29
CA LEU A 88 -10.69 1.96 -10.31
C LEU A 88 -10.24 3.42 -10.47
N LYS A 89 -10.64 4.27 -9.52
CA LYS A 89 -10.19 5.65 -9.38
C LYS A 89 -8.94 5.79 -8.51
N GLY A 90 -8.68 4.83 -7.63
CA GLY A 90 -7.56 4.89 -6.67
C GLY A 90 -7.54 3.73 -5.70
N VAL A 91 -6.63 3.79 -4.73
CA VAL A 91 -6.52 2.83 -3.64
C VAL A 91 -6.44 3.53 -2.29
N ARG A 92 -6.93 2.86 -1.24
CA ARG A 92 -6.85 3.32 0.14
C ARG A 92 -6.05 2.31 0.94
N VAL A 93 -4.90 2.72 1.47
CA VAL A 93 -4.06 1.86 2.31
C VAL A 93 -4.39 2.13 3.77
N HIS A 94 -4.84 1.11 4.48
CA HIS A 94 -5.12 1.11 5.91
C HIS A 94 -3.89 0.67 6.69
N SER A 95 -3.69 1.30 7.84
CA SER A 95 -2.68 0.96 8.84
C SER A 95 -3.31 1.09 10.23
N ALA A 96 -2.60 0.67 11.27
CA ALA A 96 -3.14 0.64 12.62
C ALA A 96 -3.56 2.01 13.16
N SER A 97 -2.86 3.10 12.77
CA SER A 97 -3.14 4.46 13.27
C SER A 97 -3.87 5.35 12.26
N ASN A 98 -3.73 5.10 10.96
CA ASN A 98 -4.33 5.95 9.92
C ASN A 98 -4.55 5.18 8.62
N SER A 99 -5.26 5.81 7.69
CA SER A 99 -5.38 5.37 6.30
C SER A 99 -4.98 6.48 5.36
N ILE A 100 -4.29 6.16 4.26
CA ILE A 100 -3.96 7.11 3.19
C ILE A 100 -4.63 6.68 1.90
N GLU A 101 -5.27 7.63 1.23
CA GLU A 101 -5.90 7.45 -0.06
C GLU A 101 -5.00 8.00 -1.16
N ALA A 102 -4.64 7.13 -2.10
CA ALA A 102 -3.92 7.51 -3.30
C ALA A 102 -4.84 7.37 -4.51
N HIS A 103 -4.95 8.44 -5.30
CA HIS A 103 -5.77 8.43 -6.50
C HIS A 103 -4.89 8.14 -7.71
N LEU A 104 -5.43 7.44 -8.70
CA LEU A 104 -4.85 7.32 -10.04
C LEU A 104 -4.97 8.67 -10.76
N LYS A 105 -4.28 9.70 -10.27
CA LYS A 105 -4.12 10.94 -11.02
C LYS A 105 -3.04 10.70 -12.06
N SER A 106 -3.42 10.87 -13.33
CA SER A 106 -2.46 10.93 -14.43
C SER A 106 -1.34 11.91 -14.09
N SER A 107 -0.15 11.37 -13.82
CA SER A 107 1.15 12.04 -13.82
C SER A 107 1.25 13.35 -13.00
N LYS A 108 2.03 13.30 -11.91
CA LYS A 108 3.04 14.33 -11.72
C LYS A 108 4.33 13.68 -11.28
N SER A 109 5.22 13.47 -12.24
CA SER A 109 6.64 13.24 -12.00
C SER A 109 7.14 14.29 -11.02
N LEU A 110 7.50 13.87 -9.81
CA LEU A 110 8.49 14.61 -9.03
C LEU A 110 9.85 14.17 -9.53
N ALA A 111 10.26 14.78 -10.64
CA ALA A 111 11.67 14.87 -10.97
C ALA A 111 12.28 15.85 -9.95
N CYS A 112 13.14 15.34 -9.07
CA CYS A 112 14.20 16.11 -8.42
C CYS A 112 15.49 15.49 -8.96
N GLY A 113 16.37 16.17 -9.67
CA GLY A 113 16.79 17.57 -9.56
C GLY A 113 18.25 17.53 -9.16
#